data_AF-A0AAV5UP75-F1
#
_entry.id   AF-A0AAV5UP75-F1
#
_cell.length_a   1.000
_cell.length_b   1.000
_cell.length_c   1.000
_cell.angle_alpha   90.00
_cell.angle_beta   90.00
_cell.angle_gamma   90.00
#
_symmetry.space_group_name_H-M   'P 1'
#
loop_
_entity.id
_entity.type
_entity.pdbx_description
1 polymer ?
#
loop_
_entity_poly.entity_id
_entity_poly.type
_entity_poly.pdbx_seq_one_letter_code
_entity_poly.pdbx_strand_id
1 'polypeptide(L)'
;MKLCFLLLVTLLPLSQSAFDREEAVRVVRIQLNYEQASTSEIDHISKWSSLLKSSLLASLRFINKHWFICGGSEEDKKSSTDCGKAHITGETLNDHHYRVNVTFIAENDPVKNAKVEATSTVFGVVQIGLKGGIFQYTNPLKILGKPNSTLVLSEKLFCYKGFRLTEDDKCVRDHRQRLADQPLMEVEKPLLLRV
;
A
#
# COMPACT_ATOMS: atom_id res chain seq x y z
N MET A 1 40.36 -50.08 -36.70
CA MET A 1 39.31 -49.02 -36.80
C MET A 1 38.51 -49.04 -35.52
N LYS A 2 38.74 -48.09 -34.60
CA LYS A 2 38.06 -48.01 -33.30
C LYS A 2 37.00 -46.92 -33.34
N LEU A 3 35.77 -47.34 -33.12
CA LEU A 3 34.60 -46.55 -32.76
C LEU A 3 34.90 -45.79 -31.44
N CYS A 4 34.64 -44.49 -31.36
CA CYS A 4 34.45 -43.83 -30.05
C CYS A 4 33.62 -42.54 -30.18
N PHE A 5 32.34 -42.71 -29.89
CA PHE A 5 31.44 -41.81 -29.16
C PHE A 5 31.52 -40.28 -29.38
N LEU A 6 30.47 -39.78 -30.02
CA LEU A 6 29.97 -38.42 -29.87
C LEU A 6 29.76 -38.10 -28.38
N LEU A 7 30.42 -37.05 -27.88
CA LEU A 7 30.01 -36.36 -26.66
C LEU A 7 29.34 -35.04 -27.08
N LEU A 8 28.02 -35.13 -27.33
CA LEU A 8 27.15 -33.96 -27.36
C LEU A 8 26.96 -33.52 -25.90
N VAL A 9 27.81 -32.60 -25.42
CA VAL A 9 27.58 -31.92 -24.15
C VAL A 9 26.46 -30.91 -24.39
N THR A 10 25.22 -31.35 -24.15
CA THR A 10 24.07 -30.45 -24.03
C THR A 10 24.26 -29.60 -22.78
N LEU A 11 24.72 -28.36 -22.96
CA LEU A 11 24.59 -27.30 -21.96
C LEU A 11 23.09 -26.96 -21.85
N LEU A 12 22.38 -27.72 -21.01
CA LEU A 12 21.09 -27.30 -20.49
C LEU A 12 21.31 -26.05 -19.62
N PRO A 13 20.64 -24.92 -19.87
CA PRO A 13 20.67 -23.83 -18.92
C PRO A 13 19.98 -24.28 -17.63
N LEU A 14 20.66 -24.06 -16.51
CA LEU A 14 20.19 -24.34 -15.16
C LEU A 14 19.06 -23.35 -14.78
N SER A 15 17.91 -23.47 -15.43
CA SER A 15 16.74 -22.59 -15.24
C SER A 15 15.75 -23.21 -14.27
N GLN A 16 16.14 -23.49 -13.02
CA GLN A 16 15.21 -24.04 -12.01
C GLN A 16 15.03 -23.17 -10.76
N SER A 17 15.75 -22.05 -10.62
CA SER A 17 15.64 -21.19 -9.42
C SER A 17 14.60 -20.06 -9.52
N ALA A 18 14.00 -19.83 -10.69
CA ALA A 18 13.05 -18.73 -10.91
C ALA A 18 11.61 -19.06 -10.52
N PHE A 19 11.20 -20.34 -10.52
CA PHE A 19 9.81 -20.75 -10.27
C PHE A 19 9.39 -20.76 -8.79
N ASP A 20 10.33 -20.52 -7.88
CA ASP A 20 10.12 -20.66 -6.43
C ASP A 20 10.21 -19.34 -5.67
N ARG A 21 10.36 -18.21 -6.39
CA ARG A 21 10.50 -16.87 -5.82
C ARG A 21 9.49 -15.92 -6.43
N GLU A 22 8.62 -15.37 -5.60
CA GLU A 22 7.65 -14.33 -5.98
C GLU A 22 7.90 -13.06 -5.14
N GLU A 23 7.45 -11.91 -5.64
CA GLU A 23 7.50 -10.66 -4.85
C GLU A 23 6.41 -10.67 -3.78
N ALA A 24 6.74 -10.19 -2.57
CA ALA A 24 5.76 -10.07 -1.53
C ALA A 24 4.79 -8.91 -1.83
N VAL A 25 3.50 -9.13 -1.55
CA VAL A 25 2.48 -8.10 -1.68
C VAL A 25 2.65 -7.10 -0.54
N ARG A 26 3.09 -5.88 -0.87
CA ARG A 26 3.19 -4.78 0.10
C ARG A 26 1.83 -4.13 0.30
N VAL A 27 1.33 -4.19 1.52
CA VAL A 27 0.10 -3.52 1.95
C VAL A 27 0.47 -2.37 2.87
N VAL A 28 -0.01 -1.19 2.52
CA VAL A 28 0.30 0.06 3.21
C VAL A 28 -0.99 0.59 3.82
N ARG A 29 -0.94 0.96 5.09
CA ARG A 29 -2.03 1.63 5.80
C ARG A 29 -1.58 3.00 6.29
N ILE A 30 -2.29 4.01 5.80
CA ILE A 30 -2.23 5.39 6.26
C ILE A 30 -3.36 5.61 7.25
N GLN A 31 -3.04 6.18 8.41
CA GLN A 31 -4.03 6.59 9.41
C GLN A 31 -3.97 8.11 9.63
N LEU A 32 -5.15 8.73 9.54
CA LEU A 32 -5.38 10.15 9.75
C LEU A 32 -6.29 10.31 10.96
N ASN A 33 -5.86 11.09 11.95
CA ASN A 33 -6.67 11.40 13.12
C ASN A 33 -7.17 12.85 13.02
N TYR A 34 -8.45 13.06 13.31
CA TYR A 34 -9.13 14.36 13.34
C TYR A 34 -9.67 14.57 14.75
N GLU A 35 -8.88 15.25 15.59
CA GLU A 35 -9.19 15.44 17.02
C GLU A 35 -10.23 16.53 17.29
N GLN A 36 -10.52 17.34 16.27
CA GLN A 36 -11.47 18.46 16.33
C GLN A 36 -12.70 18.18 15.45
N ALA A 37 -12.99 16.92 15.16
CA ALA A 37 -14.11 16.56 14.31
C ALA A 37 -15.44 16.77 15.06
N SER A 38 -16.42 17.40 14.41
CA SER A 38 -17.80 17.45 14.88
C SER A 38 -18.48 16.11 14.57
N THR A 39 -18.20 15.09 15.38
CA THR A 39 -18.62 13.70 15.11
C THR A 39 -20.14 13.54 15.15
N SER A 40 -20.83 14.32 15.98
CA SER A 40 -22.31 14.33 16.07
C SER A 40 -22.98 14.77 14.77
N GLU A 41 -22.27 15.53 13.92
CA GLU A 41 -22.81 16.02 12.65
C GLU A 41 -22.56 15.04 11.49
N ILE A 42 -21.66 14.06 11.66
CA ILE A 42 -21.29 13.11 10.61
C ILE A 42 -22.50 12.30 10.14
N ASP A 43 -23.31 11.80 11.08
CA ASP A 43 -24.47 10.96 10.80
C ASP A 43 -25.60 11.72 10.08
N HIS A 44 -25.59 13.06 10.18
CA HIS A 44 -26.53 13.92 9.47
C HIS A 44 -26.16 14.14 8.00
N ILE A 45 -24.94 13.75 7.58
CA ILE A 45 -24.50 13.86 6.19
C ILE A 45 -24.84 12.60 5.41
N SER A 46 -25.85 12.72 4.55
CA SER A 46 -26.19 11.64 3.60
C SER A 46 -24.98 11.23 2.78
N LYS A 47 -24.74 9.92 2.69
CA LYS A 47 -23.64 9.30 1.94
C LYS A 47 -22.23 9.72 2.41
N TRP A 48 -22.07 10.09 3.68
CA TRP A 48 -20.79 10.42 4.32
C TRP A 48 -19.63 9.50 3.89
N SER A 49 -19.81 8.19 4.07
CA SER A 49 -18.81 7.17 3.73
C SER A 49 -18.40 7.21 2.25
N SER A 50 -19.36 7.38 1.34
CA SER A 50 -19.07 7.48 -0.10
C SER A 50 -18.31 8.77 -0.43
N LEU A 51 -18.66 9.88 0.22
CA LEU A 51 -18.03 11.17 -0.02
C LEU A 51 -16.59 11.18 0.50
N LEU A 52 -16.37 10.67 1.72
CA LEU A 52 -15.06 10.44 2.30
C LEU A 52 -14.20 9.56 1.38
N LYS A 53 -14.75 8.43 0.93
CA LYS A 53 -14.08 7.49 0.01
C LYS A 53 -13.65 8.18 -1.28
N SER A 54 -14.54 8.90 -1.94
CA SER A 54 -14.24 9.59 -3.21
C SER A 54 -13.13 10.63 -3.05
N SER A 55 -13.14 11.39 -1.94
CA SER A 55 -12.12 12.41 -1.66
C SER A 55 -10.73 11.80 -1.40
N LEU A 56 -10.66 10.72 -0.61
CA LEU A 56 -9.42 9.99 -0.34
C LEU A 56 -8.87 9.31 -1.59
N LEU A 57 -9.73 8.72 -2.41
CA LEU A 57 -9.30 8.16 -3.70
C LEU A 57 -8.78 9.24 -4.65
N ALA A 58 -9.41 10.41 -4.73
CA ALA A 58 -8.91 11.52 -5.54
C ALA A 58 -7.51 11.98 -5.09
N SER A 59 -7.29 12.02 -3.78
CA SER A 59 -6.00 12.39 -3.20
C SER A 59 -4.93 11.33 -3.45
N LEU A 60 -5.27 10.05 -3.27
CA LEU A 60 -4.37 8.96 -3.60
C LEU A 60 -4.03 8.91 -5.10
N ARG A 61 -4.99 9.21 -5.99
CA ARG A 61 -4.74 9.32 -7.43
C ARG A 61 -3.72 10.40 -7.75
N PHE A 62 -3.85 11.56 -7.11
CA PHE A 62 -2.88 12.64 -7.26
C PHE A 62 -1.48 12.21 -6.82
N ILE A 63 -1.37 11.53 -5.69
CA ILE A 63 -0.09 11.01 -5.18
C ILE A 63 0.46 9.94 -6.15
N ASN A 64 -0.38 8.99 -6.58
CA ASN A 64 0.06 7.91 -7.46
C ASN A 64 0.54 8.41 -8.82
N LYS A 65 -0.10 9.45 -9.38
CA LYS A 65 0.31 10.05 -10.66
C LYS A 65 1.77 10.53 -10.68
N HIS A 66 2.31 10.92 -9.53
CA HIS A 66 3.65 11.50 -9.45
C HIS A 66 4.68 10.54 -8.85
N TRP A 67 4.24 9.54 -8.07
CA TRP A 67 5.13 8.65 -7.32
C TRP A 67 4.89 7.14 -7.56
N PHE A 68 3.88 6.77 -8.35
CA PHE A 68 3.56 5.39 -8.72
C PHE A 68 3.49 4.42 -7.52
N ILE A 69 3.06 4.91 -6.36
CA ILE A 69 3.00 4.15 -5.09
C ILE A 69 2.12 2.89 -5.18
N CYS A 70 0.98 2.98 -5.85
CA CYS A 70 0.02 1.89 -6.07
C CYS A 70 0.32 1.11 -7.36
N GLY A 71 1.34 1.52 -8.11
CA GLY A 71 1.71 0.86 -9.36
C GLY A 71 0.91 1.25 -10.59
N GLY A 72 1.05 0.42 -11.63
CA GLY A 72 0.47 0.61 -12.97
C GLY A 72 1.54 0.78 -14.05
N SER A 73 1.61 -0.15 -15.00
CA SER A 73 2.56 -0.05 -16.12
C SER A 73 2.14 1.04 -17.11
N GLU A 74 3.10 1.54 -17.90
CA GLU A 74 2.85 2.42 -19.05
C GLU A 74 1.89 1.80 -20.10
N GLU A 75 1.65 0.49 -20.05
CA GLU A 75 0.75 -0.23 -20.95
C GLU A 75 -0.73 -0.14 -20.50
N ASP A 76 -0.98 0.14 -19.21
CA ASP A 76 -2.31 0.28 -18.61
C ASP A 76 -2.69 1.75 -18.37
N LYS A 77 -2.61 2.57 -19.42
CA LYS A 77 -2.89 4.04 -19.37
C LYS A 77 -4.30 4.43 -18.91
N LYS A 78 -5.22 3.48 -18.77
CA LYS A 78 -6.61 3.72 -18.32
C LYS A 78 -6.85 3.42 -16.83
N SER A 79 -5.94 2.73 -16.14
CA SER A 79 -6.08 2.31 -14.73
C SER A 79 -4.86 2.63 -13.86
N SER A 80 -3.73 3.05 -14.45
CA SER A 80 -2.44 3.25 -13.74
C SER A 80 -2.42 4.39 -12.71
N THR A 81 -3.42 5.26 -12.67
CA THR A 81 -3.49 6.35 -11.66
C THR A 81 -4.35 6.01 -10.47
N ASP A 82 -5.12 4.92 -10.53
CA ASP A 82 -6.17 4.65 -9.59
C ASP A 82 -5.70 3.61 -8.60
N CYS A 83 -5.35 4.05 -7.39
CA CYS A 83 -5.28 3.20 -6.20
C CYS A 83 -6.67 2.57 -5.86
N GLY A 84 -7.55 2.31 -6.83
CA GLY A 84 -8.98 2.03 -6.73
C GLY A 84 -9.36 0.74 -6.00
N LYS A 85 -8.38 -0.07 -5.62
CA LYS A 85 -8.53 -1.18 -4.66
C LYS A 85 -8.30 -0.73 -3.20
N ALA A 86 -8.07 0.56 -2.95
CA ALA A 86 -7.87 1.07 -1.59
C ALA A 86 -9.14 0.85 -0.75
N HIS A 87 -8.94 0.22 0.40
CA HIS A 87 -9.94 0.05 1.43
C HIS A 87 -9.89 1.26 2.37
N ILE A 88 -11.02 1.96 2.48
CA ILE A 88 -11.15 3.19 3.24
C ILE A 88 -12.19 2.97 4.34
N THR A 89 -11.79 3.19 5.58
CA THR A 89 -12.67 3.14 6.75
C THR A 89 -12.58 4.42 7.55
N GLY A 90 -13.65 4.72 8.28
CA GLY A 90 -13.69 5.82 9.22
C GLY A 90 -14.45 5.40 10.48
N GLU A 91 -13.99 5.85 11.63
CA GLU A 91 -14.57 5.50 12.94
C GLU A 91 -14.54 6.71 13.88
N THR A 92 -15.59 6.86 14.69
CA THR A 92 -15.63 7.81 15.80
C THR A 92 -14.98 7.17 17.03
N LEU A 93 -14.06 7.90 17.66
CA LEU A 93 -13.36 7.51 18.87
C LEU A 93 -13.72 8.51 19.98
N ASN A 94 -14.22 8.00 21.11
CA ASN A 94 -14.52 8.78 22.31
C ASN A 94 -15.35 10.05 22.03
N ASP A 95 -16.32 9.96 21.11
CA ASP A 95 -17.29 10.98 20.71
C ASP A 95 -16.76 12.32 20.18
N HIS A 96 -15.45 12.58 20.17
CA HIS A 96 -14.87 13.87 19.74
C HIS A 96 -13.73 13.71 18.72
N HIS A 97 -13.31 12.48 18.48
CA HIS A 97 -12.21 12.19 17.58
C HIS A 97 -12.74 11.35 16.43
N TYR A 98 -12.34 11.68 15.21
CA TYR A 98 -12.61 10.84 14.06
C TYR A 98 -11.31 10.30 13.50
N ARG A 99 -11.25 9.00 13.26
CA ARG A 99 -10.08 8.35 12.65
C ARG A 99 -10.46 7.83 11.28
N VAL A 100 -9.60 8.10 10.31
CA VAL A 100 -9.70 7.55 8.95
C VAL A 100 -8.51 6.63 8.72
N ASN A 101 -8.79 5.46 8.16
CA ASN A 101 -7.77 4.53 7.70
C ASN A 101 -7.90 4.34 6.19
N VAL A 102 -6.76 4.38 5.52
CA VAL A 102 -6.65 4.14 4.08
C VAL A 102 -5.63 3.03 3.89
N THR A 103 -6.11 1.87 3.44
CA THR A 103 -5.27 0.69 3.21
C THR A 103 -5.24 0.38 1.73
N PHE A 104 -4.06 0.25 1.14
CA PHE A 104 -3.89 -0.05 -0.28
C PHE A 104 -2.69 -0.98 -0.51
N ILE A 105 -2.69 -1.65 -1.66
CA ILE A 105 -1.53 -2.42 -2.11
C ILE A 105 -0.59 -1.45 -2.81
N ALA A 106 0.69 -1.46 -2.42
CA ALA A 106 1.72 -0.63 -2.99
C ALA A 106 2.68 -1.49 -3.82
N GLU A 107 2.89 -1.13 -5.09
CA GLU A 107 3.90 -1.78 -5.94
C GLU A 107 5.28 -1.17 -5.71
N ASN A 108 5.33 0.10 -5.30
CA ASN A 108 6.55 0.82 -4.96
C ASN A 108 6.59 1.19 -3.48
N ASP A 109 7.79 1.39 -2.96
CA ASP A 109 7.99 1.81 -1.58
C ASP A 109 7.43 3.25 -1.39
N PRO A 110 6.38 3.43 -0.54
CA PRO A 110 5.76 4.74 -0.33
C PRO A 110 6.56 5.64 0.63
N VAL A 111 7.64 5.12 1.24
CA VAL A 111 8.45 5.81 2.26
C VAL A 111 9.80 6.21 1.71
N LYS A 112 10.42 5.37 0.87
CA LYS A 112 11.70 5.68 0.26
C LYS A 112 11.61 6.99 -0.49
N ASN A 113 12.54 7.89 -0.18
CA ASN A 113 12.70 9.18 -0.81
C ASN A 113 12.82 9.00 -2.34
N ALA A 114 11.70 9.10 -3.05
CA ALA A 114 11.74 9.62 -4.41
C ALA A 114 12.19 11.08 -4.26
N LYS A 115 13.51 11.30 -4.28
CA LYS A 115 14.08 12.64 -4.47
C LYS A 115 13.55 13.13 -5.81
N VAL A 116 12.44 13.83 -5.80
CA VAL A 116 12.08 14.71 -6.91
C VAL A 116 13.06 15.87 -6.84
N GLU A 117 13.46 16.38 -7.99
CA GLU A 117 14.33 17.55 -8.18
C GLU A 117 13.80 18.87 -7.56
N ALA A 118 12.84 18.80 -6.64
CA ALA A 118 12.41 19.88 -5.76
C ALA A 118 11.77 19.31 -4.47
N THR A 119 12.59 19.10 -3.44
CA THR A 119 12.28 19.22 -1.99
C THR A 119 11.11 18.46 -1.32
N SER A 120 10.30 17.65 -2.01
CA SER A 120 9.14 16.98 -1.36
C SER A 120 9.32 15.46 -1.26
N THR A 121 9.34 14.91 -0.04
CA THR A 121 9.29 13.46 0.22
C THR A 121 7.87 12.93 -0.05
N VAL A 122 7.72 11.63 -0.35
CA VAL A 122 6.39 11.00 -0.51
C VAL A 122 5.54 11.24 0.74
N PHE A 123 6.15 11.17 1.92
CA PHE A 123 5.53 11.55 3.18
C PHE A 123 4.98 12.99 3.16
N GLY A 124 5.78 13.98 2.74
CA GLY A 124 5.35 15.38 2.64
C GLY A 124 4.20 15.58 1.64
N VAL A 125 4.17 14.83 0.55
CA VAL A 125 3.10 14.91 -0.45
C VAL A 125 1.84 14.22 0.06
N VAL A 126 1.96 13.07 0.74
CA VAL A 126 0.82 12.43 1.42
C VAL A 126 0.23 13.40 2.45
N GLN A 127 1.07 14.17 3.15
CA GLN A 127 0.59 15.26 3.99
C GLN A 127 -0.14 16.35 3.19
N ILE A 128 0.38 16.82 2.06
CA ILE A 128 -0.29 17.85 1.25
C ILE A 128 -1.62 17.35 0.65
N GLY A 129 -1.62 16.16 0.05
CA GLY A 129 -2.79 15.57 -0.61
C GLY A 129 -3.88 15.18 0.38
N LEU A 130 -3.51 14.48 1.47
CA LEU A 130 -4.47 13.97 2.46
C LEU A 130 -4.77 14.93 3.61
N LYS A 131 -3.88 15.87 3.96
CA LYS A 131 -4.13 16.91 5.00
C LYS A 131 -4.49 18.27 4.44
N GLY A 132 -3.89 18.67 3.32
CA GLY A 132 -3.80 20.07 2.91
C GLY A 132 -4.84 20.53 1.88
N GLY A 133 -5.14 19.75 0.85
CA GLY A 133 -5.82 20.29 -0.34
C GLY A 133 -7.24 19.77 -0.57
N ILE A 134 -7.42 18.48 -0.78
CA ILE A 134 -8.64 17.97 -1.45
C ILE A 134 -9.83 17.86 -0.46
N PHE A 135 -9.56 17.71 0.83
CA PHE A 135 -10.57 17.58 1.89
C PHE A 135 -11.24 18.90 2.29
N GLN A 136 -10.51 20.01 2.18
CA GLN A 136 -10.96 21.29 2.77
C GLN A 136 -11.98 22.03 1.89
N TYR A 137 -12.11 21.65 0.61
CA TYR A 137 -12.98 22.35 -0.35
C TYR A 137 -14.30 21.64 -0.65
N THR A 138 -14.48 20.37 -0.25
CA THR A 138 -15.80 19.76 -0.25
C THR A 138 -16.54 20.20 1.02
N ASN A 139 -17.53 21.10 0.87
CA ASN A 139 -18.30 21.66 1.99
C ASN A 139 -18.68 20.65 3.09
N PRO A 140 -19.09 19.40 2.79
CA PRO A 140 -19.44 18.42 3.80
C PRO A 140 -18.28 17.92 4.67
N LEU A 141 -17.03 17.84 4.16
CA LEU A 141 -15.89 17.30 4.93
C LEU A 141 -15.27 18.31 5.89
N LYS A 142 -15.70 19.57 5.86
CA LYS A 142 -15.22 20.61 6.78
C LYS A 142 -15.47 20.26 8.24
N ILE A 143 -16.48 19.43 8.53
CA ILE A 143 -16.80 18.97 9.89
C ILE A 143 -15.69 18.13 10.52
N LEU A 144 -14.78 17.55 9.73
CA LEU A 144 -13.60 16.86 10.25
C LEU A 144 -12.55 17.83 10.79
N GLY A 145 -12.60 19.10 10.39
CA GLY A 145 -11.58 20.08 10.72
C GLY A 145 -10.21 19.70 10.12
N LYS A 146 -9.14 20.04 10.85
CA LYS A 146 -7.78 19.74 10.44
C LYS A 146 -7.34 18.39 11.02
N PRO A 147 -6.72 17.50 10.23
CA PRO A 147 -6.12 16.30 10.79
C PRO A 147 -4.88 16.66 11.62
N ASN A 148 -4.52 15.79 12.56
CA ASN A 148 -3.31 15.89 13.36
C ASN A 148 -2.05 16.03 12.45
N SER A 149 -1.07 16.81 12.91
CA SER A 149 0.22 17.03 12.23
C SER A 149 1.03 15.74 12.06
N THR A 150 0.73 14.72 12.86
CA THR A 150 1.36 13.39 12.76
C THR A 150 0.58 12.51 11.79
N LEU A 151 1.27 11.93 10.80
CA LEU A 151 0.73 10.92 9.91
C LEU A 151 1.26 9.56 10.37
N VAL A 152 0.37 8.60 10.64
CA VAL A 152 0.79 7.24 10.98
C VAL A 152 0.76 6.41 9.70
N LEU A 153 1.91 5.84 9.36
CA LEU A 153 2.08 4.94 8.23
C LEU A 153 2.56 3.59 8.76
N SER A 154 1.89 2.52 8.34
CA SER A 154 2.27 1.15 8.63
C SER A 154 2.32 0.35 7.35
N GLU A 155 3.28 -0.57 7.27
CA GLU A 155 3.42 -1.49 6.14
C GLU A 155 3.43 -2.93 6.63
N LYS A 156 2.84 -3.82 5.83
CA LYS A 156 2.88 -5.26 6.03
C LYS A 156 3.12 -5.94 4.69
N LEU A 157 3.92 -7.00 4.69
CA LEU A 157 4.26 -7.79 3.50
C LEU A 157 3.56 -9.14 3.60
N PHE A 158 2.86 -9.51 2.54
CA PHE A 158 2.08 -10.74 2.48
C PHE A 158 2.58 -11.66 1.37
N CYS A 159 2.55 -12.96 1.63
CA CYS A 159 2.80 -13.99 0.63
C CYS A 159 1.52 -14.75 0.30
N TYR A 160 1.40 -15.27 -0.91
CA TYR A 160 0.31 -16.17 -1.29
C TYR A 160 0.38 -17.50 -0.51
N LYS A 161 -0.75 -18.22 -0.43
CA LYS A 161 -0.84 -19.51 0.29
C LYS A 161 0.23 -20.48 -0.24
N GLY A 162 0.96 -21.13 0.66
CA GLY A 162 2.05 -22.05 0.31
C GLY A 162 3.40 -21.37 0.06
N PHE A 163 3.52 -20.07 0.35
CA PHE A 163 4.77 -19.33 0.34
C PHE A 163 5.04 -18.69 1.70
N ARG A 164 6.32 -18.54 2.03
CA ARG A 164 6.79 -17.87 3.25
C ARG A 164 7.63 -16.65 2.92
N LEU A 165 7.51 -15.61 3.73
CA LEU A 165 8.29 -14.37 3.58
C LEU A 165 9.76 -14.63 3.95
N THR A 166 10.65 -14.08 3.14
CA THR A 166 12.10 -14.02 3.40
C THR A 166 12.51 -12.59 3.74
N GLU A 167 13.72 -12.42 4.28
CA GLU A 167 14.23 -11.11 4.70
C GLU A 167 14.34 -10.10 3.54
N ASP A 168 14.47 -10.57 2.29
CA ASP A 168 14.58 -9.76 1.06
C ASP A 168 13.24 -9.23 0.52
N ASP A 169 12.18 -9.19 1.34
CA ASP A 169 10.81 -8.84 0.91
C ASP A 169 10.30 -9.73 -0.25
N LYS A 170 10.84 -10.95 -0.36
CA LYS A 170 10.44 -11.98 -1.33
C LYS A 170 9.74 -13.13 -0.64
N CYS A 171 8.87 -13.79 -1.40
CA CYS A 171 8.16 -14.98 -0.99
C CYS A 171 8.81 -16.21 -1.63
N VAL A 172 9.09 -17.24 -0.82
CA VAL A 172 9.63 -18.52 -1.30
C VAL A 172 8.62 -19.63 -1.01
N ARG A 173 8.42 -20.56 -1.95
CA ARG A 173 7.50 -21.68 -1.76
C ARG A 173 7.90 -22.49 -0.52
N ASP A 174 6.94 -22.72 0.35
CA ASP A 174 7.12 -23.55 1.53
C ASP A 174 6.78 -25.00 1.20
N HIS A 175 7.81 -25.77 0.84
CA HIS A 175 7.70 -27.21 0.58
C HIS A 175 7.27 -28.04 1.80
N ARG A 176 7.26 -27.45 3.00
CA ARG A 176 6.77 -28.10 4.23
C ARG A 176 5.25 -27.98 4.39
N GLN A 177 4.60 -27.08 3.66
CA GLN A 177 3.18 -26.73 3.81
C GLN A 177 2.23 -27.55 2.90
N ARG A 178 2.59 -28.80 2.55
CA ARG A 178 1.70 -29.69 1.79
C ARG A 178 0.45 -30.16 2.55
N LEU A 179 0.33 -29.89 3.84
CA LEU A 179 -0.85 -30.23 4.64
C LEU A 179 -1.07 -29.19 5.74
N ALA A 180 -2.04 -28.29 5.56
CA ALA A 180 -2.98 -27.82 6.59
C ALA A 180 -3.67 -26.53 6.13
N ASP A 181 -4.99 -26.49 6.25
CA ASP A 181 -5.81 -25.29 6.14
C ASP A 181 -5.55 -24.35 7.33
N GLN A 182 -4.52 -23.52 7.21
CA GLN A 182 -4.28 -22.42 8.16
C GLN A 182 -4.39 -21.06 7.45
N PRO A 183 -5.00 -20.05 8.10
CA PRO A 183 -5.18 -18.72 7.54
C PRO A 183 -3.84 -17.98 7.39
N LEU A 184 -3.84 -16.93 6.54
CA LEU A 184 -2.70 -16.08 6.23
C LEU A 184 -2.01 -15.61 7.52
N MET A 185 -0.72 -15.92 7.67
CA MET A 185 0.06 -15.50 8.84
C MET A 185 0.48 -14.03 8.72
N GLU A 186 0.15 -13.27 9.76
CA GLU A 186 0.54 -11.88 9.95
C GLU A 186 2.00 -11.81 10.44
N VAL A 187 2.86 -11.10 9.69
CA VAL A 187 4.22 -10.76 10.14
C VAL A 187 4.30 -9.24 10.28
N GLU A 188 4.33 -8.77 11.52
CA GLU A 188 4.45 -7.36 11.83
C GLU A 188 5.95 -6.98 11.87
N LYS A 189 6.42 -6.21 10.88
CA LYS A 189 7.76 -5.59 10.94
C LYS A 189 7.62 -4.26 11.71
N PRO A 190 8.20 -4.10 12.91
CA PRO A 190 8.25 -2.81 13.56
C PRO A 190 9.21 -1.89 12.78
N LEU A 191 8.67 -0.83 12.18
CA LEU A 191 9.48 0.26 11.63
C LEU A 191 10.02 1.10 12.80
N LEU A 192 11.23 0.80 13.25
CA LEU A 192 12.01 1.68 14.11
C LEU A 192 12.61 2.81 13.24
N LEU A 193 11.84 3.87 13.04
CA LEU A 193 12.39 5.15 12.56
C LEU A 193 13.05 5.86 13.75
N ARG A 194 14.38 5.80 13.81
CA ARG A 194 15.15 6.82 14.55
C ARG A 194 15.19 8.08 13.68
N VAL A 195 14.73 9.18 14.28
CA VAL A 195 14.79 10.56 13.75
C VAL A 195 16.23 10.95 13.44
#